data_AF-A0A7H1PR49-F1
#
_entry.id   AF-A0A7H1PR49-F1
#
_cell.length_a   1.000
_cell.length_b   1.000
_cell.length_c   1.000
_cell.angle_alpha   90.00
_cell.angle_beta   90.00
_cell.angle_gamma   90.00
#
_symmetry.space_group_name_H-M   'P 1'
#
loop_
_entity.id
_entity.type
_entity.pdbx_description
1 polymer ?
#
loop_
_entity_poly.entity_id
_entity_poly.type
_entity_poly.pdbx_seq_one_letter_code
_entity_poly.pdbx_strand_id
1 'polypeptide(L)' 'MVAARPEFRRRGYARTVVTALLDHLADAEGVTLFELHAGVEAQPLYRKPGFRGHTTLMRRTRPNRSGHP' A
#
# COMPACT_ATOMS: atom_id res chain seq x y z
N MET A 1 0.34 -1.78 -6.61
CA MET A 1 -0.82 -1.92 -5.69
C MET A 1 -0.85 -3.38 -5.23
N VAL A 2 -0.71 -3.67 -3.93
CA VAL A 2 -0.79 -5.04 -3.40
C VAL A 2 -2.18 -5.29 -2.87
N ALA A 3 -2.87 -6.32 -3.38
CA ALA A 3 -4.19 -6.72 -2.92
C ALA A 3 -4.20 -8.21 -2.58
N ALA A 4 -4.45 -8.53 -1.31
CA ALA A 4 -4.72 -9.91 -0.91
C ALA A 4 -6.21 -10.21 -1.11
N ARG A 5 -6.53 -11.38 -1.72
CA ARG A 5 -7.93 -11.86 -1.80
C ARG A 5 -8.54 -11.90 -0.39
N PRO A 6 -9.84 -11.56 -0.22
CA PRO A 6 -10.47 -11.43 1.10
C PRO A 6 -10.27 -12.64 2.02
N GLU A 7 -10.27 -13.82 1.43
CA GLU A 7 -10.10 -15.17 2.02
C GLU A 7 -8.73 -15.38 2.71
N PHE A 8 -7.71 -14.60 2.33
CA PHE A 8 -6.35 -14.68 2.90
C PHE A 8 -5.97 -13.49 3.78
N ARG A 9 -6.94 -12.60 4.09
CA ARG A 9 -6.70 -11.47 5.00
C ARG A 9 -6.39 -11.96 6.42
N ARG A 10 -5.77 -11.08 7.22
CA ARG A 10 -5.41 -11.31 8.64
C ARG A 10 -4.43 -12.46 8.93
N ARG A 11 -3.85 -13.10 7.91
CA ARG A 11 -2.83 -14.16 8.05
C ARG A 11 -1.38 -13.66 7.90
N GLY A 12 -1.17 -12.36 7.73
CA GLY A 12 0.16 -11.78 7.60
C GLY A 12 0.83 -11.95 6.23
N TYR A 13 0.25 -12.71 5.29
CA TYR A 13 0.84 -12.92 3.96
C TYR A 13 1.16 -11.62 3.21
N ALA A 14 0.25 -10.63 3.27
CA ALA A 14 0.49 -9.33 2.66
C ALA A 14 1.75 -8.64 3.23
N ARG A 15 2.00 -8.79 4.55
CA ARG A 15 3.22 -8.26 5.17
C ARG A 15 4.45 -9.01 4.72
N THR A 16 4.42 -10.35 4.73
CA THR A 16 5.57 -11.17 4.32
C THR A 16 6.00 -10.86 2.89
N VAL A 17 5.05 -10.80 1.96
CA VAL A 17 5.33 -10.48 0.56
C VAL A 17 5.86 -9.05 0.40
N VAL A 18 5.24 -8.08 1.09
CA VAL A 18 5.71 -6.68 1.03
C VAL A 18 7.11 -6.55 1.62
N THR A 19 7.41 -7.15 2.77
CA THR A 19 8.74 -7.09 3.37
C THR A 19 9.79 -7.72 2.46
N ALA A 20 9.56 -8.92 1.94
CA ALA A 20 10.50 -9.57 1.03
C ALA A 20 10.76 -8.74 -0.25
N LEU A 21 9.73 -8.07 -0.78
CA LEU A 21 9.88 -7.17 -1.91
C LEU A 21 10.72 -5.93 -1.57
N LEU A 22 10.50 -5.33 -0.40
CA LEU A 22 11.25 -4.15 0.04
C LEU A 22 12.72 -4.48 0.25
N ASP A 23 13.02 -5.61 0.89
CA ASP A 23 14.40 -6.07 1.12
C ASP A 23 15.11 -6.29 -0.22
N HIS A 24 14.45 -6.95 -1.17
CA HIS A 24 15.03 -7.16 -2.51
C HIS A 24 15.33 -5.84 -3.24
N LEU A 25 14.40 -4.87 -3.23
CA LEU A 25 14.58 -3.58 -3.89
C LEU A 25 15.66 -2.72 -3.21
N ALA A 26 15.76 -2.81 -1.88
CA ALA A 26 16.81 -2.13 -1.14
C ALA A 26 18.20 -2.70 -1.48
N ASP A 27 18.33 -4.03 -1.47
CA ASP A 27 19.63 -4.70 -1.64
C ASP A 27 20.09 -4.77 -3.10
N ALA A 28 19.19 -5.06 -4.04
CA ALA A 28 19.53 -5.26 -5.45
C ALA A 28 19.60 -3.94 -6.24
N GLU A 29 18.76 -2.97 -5.88
CA GLU A 29 18.57 -1.74 -6.66
C GLU A 29 18.93 -0.47 -5.87
N GLY A 30 19.28 -0.58 -4.59
CA GLY A 30 19.65 0.57 -3.76
C GLY A 30 18.49 1.52 -3.50
N VAL A 31 17.24 1.05 -3.58
CA VAL A 31 16.05 1.88 -3.36
C VAL A 31 15.96 2.26 -1.88
N THR A 32 15.84 3.56 -1.59
CA THR A 32 15.84 4.10 -0.22
C THR A 32 14.50 4.69 0.23
N LEU A 33 13.58 4.95 -0.71
CA LEU A 33 12.27 5.52 -0.42
C LEU A 33 11.16 4.62 -0.93
N PHE A 34 10.24 4.25 -0.04
CA PHE A 34 9.07 3.44 -0.35
C PHE A 34 7.80 4.12 0.13
N GLU A 35 6.83 4.24 -0.77
CA GLU A 35 5.50 4.75 -0.44
C GLU A 35 4.46 3.64 -0.57
N LEU A 36 3.65 3.47 0.48
CA LEU A 36 2.59 2.47 0.52
C LEU A 36 1.25 3.11 0.87
N HIS A 37 0.27 2.85 0.00
CA HIS A 37 -1.12 3.23 0.22
C HIS A 37 -1.87 2.07 0.89
N ALA A 38 -2.10 2.18 2.19
CA ALA A 38 -2.87 1.20 2.97
C ALA A 38 -4.18 1.81 3.48
N GLY A 39 -5.28 1.05 3.39
CA GLY A 39 -6.52 1.40 4.07
C GLY A 39 -6.33 1.41 5.59
N VAL A 40 -7.22 2.13 6.31
CA VAL A 40 -7.12 2.37 7.77
C VAL A 40 -6.86 1.08 8.56
N GLU A 41 -7.63 0.03 8.29
CA GLU A 41 -7.51 -1.29 8.94
C GLU A 41 -6.16 -1.99 8.71
N ALA A 42 -5.48 -1.67 7.60
CA ALA A 42 -4.21 -2.29 7.22
C ALA A 42 -2.99 -1.47 7.65
N GLN A 43 -3.15 -0.20 8.02
CA GLN A 43 -2.04 0.66 8.46
C GLN A 43 -1.22 0.06 9.62
N PRO A 44 -1.83 -0.55 10.66
CA PRO A 44 -1.07 -1.14 11.77
C PRO A 44 -0.08 -2.24 11.32
N LEU A 45 -0.36 -2.92 10.22
CA LEU A 45 0.49 -3.99 9.68
C LEU A 45 1.84 -3.46 9.18
N TYR A 46 1.83 -2.25 8.59
CA TYR A 46 2.99 -1.65 7.94
C TYR A 46 3.78 -0.69 8.84
N ARG A 47 3.23 -0.28 10.00
CA ARG A 47 3.98 0.49 10.99
C ARG A 47 5.16 -0.29 11.59
N LYS A 48 5.04 -1.61 11.76
CA LYS A 48 6.10 -2.46 12.32
C LYS A 48 7.41 -2.44 11.52
N PRO A 49 7.40 -2.53 10.18
CA PRO A 49 8.61 -2.38 9.36
C PRO A 49 9.08 -0.93 9.17
N GLY A 50 8.49 0.06 9.86
CA GLY A 50 9.00 1.44 9.86
C GLY A 50 8.28 2.41 8.92
N PHE A 51 7.22 2.00 8.22
CA PHE A 51 6.39 2.97 7.50
C PHE A 51 5.73 3.93 8.48
N ARG A 52 5.88 5.23 8.21
CA ARG A 52 5.21 6.30 8.95
C ARG A 52 3.99 6.76 8.17
N GLY A 53 2.93 7.14 8.87
CA GLY A 53 1.77 7.74 8.23
C GLY A 53 2.16 9.08 7.63
N HIS A 54 1.92 9.27 6.34
CA HIS A 54 2.09 10.54 5.65
C HIS A 54 0.71 11.02 5.17
N THR A 55 0.35 12.26 5.48
CA THR A 55 -1.03 12.77 5.34
C THR A 55 -1.29 13.51 4.02
N THR A 56 -0.31 13.67 3.14
CA THR A 56 -0.49 14.41 1.88
C THR A 56 -0.99 13.51 0.75
N LEU A 57 -2.20 12.98 0.90
CA LEU A 57 -2.92 12.35 -0.22
C LEU A 57 -3.76 13.40 -0.94
N MET A 58 -3.27 13.90 -2.07
CA MET A 58 -4.05 14.75 -2.97
C MET A 58 -4.67 13.90 -4.08
N ARG A 59 -6.01 13.77 -4.08
CA ARG A 59 -6.75 12.97 -5.07
C ARG A 59 -7.85 13.82 -5.68
N ARG A 60 -7.99 13.73 -7.01
CA ARG A 60 -9.10 14.32 -7.77
C ARG A 60 -9.78 13.22 -8.57
N THR A 61 -11.06 12.99 -8.30
CA THR A 61 -11.91 12.13 -9.13
C THR A 61 -12.78 13.04 -9.99
N ARG A 62 -12.74 12.87 -11.32
CA ARG A 62 -13.66 13.56 -12.23
C ARG A 62 -14.90 12.68 -12.39
N PRO A 63 -16.11 13.17 -12.10
CA PRO A 63 -17.32 12.40 -12.40
C PRO A 63 -17.44 12.22 -13.92
N ASN A 64 -17.82 11.02 -14.34
CA ASN A 64 -18.16 10.76 -15.73
C ASN A 64 -19.45 11.56 -16.03
N ARG A 65 -19.41 12.50 -16.96
CA ARG A 65 -20.63 13.20 -17.44
C ARG A 65 -21.41 12.22 -18.30
N SER A 66 -22.17 11.33 -17.68
CA SER A 66 -23.22 10.56 -18.35
C SER A 66 -24.55 11.23 -18.05
N GLY A 67 -25.16 11.83 -19.08
CA GLY A 67 -26.58 12.19 -19.11
C GLY A 67 -26.89 13.68 -19.03
N HIS A 68 -26.87 14.35 -20.18
CA HIS A 68 -27.72 15.52 -20.42
C HIS A 68 -29.09 14.98 -20.87
N PRO A 69 -30.23 15.37 -20.28
CA PRO A 69 -31.53 15.17 -20.92
C PRO A 69 -31.65 16.02 -22.19
#